data_AF-A0A2H6EJ48-F1
#
_entry.id   AF-A0A2H6EJ48-F1
#
_cell.length_a   1.000
_cell.length_b   1.000
_cell.length_c   1.000
_cell.angle_alpha   90.00
_cell.angle_beta   90.00
_cell.angle_gamma   90.00
#
_symmetry.space_group_name_H-M   'P 1'
#
loop_
_entity.id
_entity.type
_entity.pdbx_description
1 polymer ?
#
loop_
_entity_poly.entity_id
_entity_poly.type
_entity_poly.pdbx_seq_one_letter_code
_entity_poly.pdbx_strand_id
1 'polypeptide(L)'
;MYFDWKDRSNYFKGLLLLIGKDFVISKEERSLLKNIGKTLGFENKFIEDSITNLLENQYIIDEPPEFSNKEIAKIFIKDGIKLAISDKELHPFELEWLKEAVRVNNLKPKWFSSQLESIVKSSTIENLDSSLELNNLVNDSSLHGIK
;
A
#
# COMPACT_ATOMS: atom_id res chain seq x y z
N MET A 1 18.69 -4.95 2.58
CA MET A 1 17.73 -3.88 2.94
C MET A 1 16.93 -4.40 4.12
N TYR A 2 16.91 -3.71 5.26
CA TYR A 2 16.18 -4.16 6.45
C TYR A 2 14.81 -3.50 6.48
N PHE A 3 13.75 -4.30 6.52
CA PHE A 3 12.37 -3.82 6.58
C PHE A 3 11.89 -3.88 8.02
N ASP A 4 12.05 -2.76 8.72
CA ASP A 4 11.81 -2.65 10.16
C ASP A 4 10.34 -2.85 10.53
N TRP A 5 10.07 -3.25 11.77
CA TRP A 5 8.71 -3.45 12.28
C TRP A 5 7.88 -2.16 12.21
N LYS A 6 8.51 -0.99 12.39
CA LYS A 6 7.84 0.31 12.20
C LYS A 6 7.42 0.52 10.76
N ASP A 7 8.30 0.24 9.81
CA ASP A 7 7.98 0.38 8.39
C ASP A 7 6.88 -0.58 7.98
N ARG A 8 6.87 -1.82 8.48
CA ARG A 8 5.76 -2.78 8.22
C ARG A 8 4.41 -2.27 8.74
N SER A 9 4.39 -1.73 9.96
CA SER A 9 3.19 -1.14 10.55
C SER A 9 2.72 0.09 9.76
N ASN A 10 3.65 0.97 9.39
CA ASN A 10 3.38 2.16 8.58
C ASN A 10 2.88 1.78 7.17
N TYR A 11 3.44 0.72 6.59
CA TYR A 11 3.05 0.21 5.28
C TYR A 11 1.59 -0.25 5.29
N PHE A 12 1.23 -1.12 6.24
CA PHE A 12 -0.15 -1.60 6.36
C PHE A 12 -1.12 -0.46 6.67
N LYS A 13 -0.80 0.39 7.67
CA LYS A 13 -1.64 1.53 8.04
C LYS A 13 -1.85 2.49 6.87
N GLY A 14 -0.79 2.81 6.12
CA GLY A 14 -0.85 3.75 5.01
C GLY A 14 -1.73 3.27 3.85
N LEU A 15 -1.72 1.96 3.57
CA LEU A 15 -2.59 1.36 2.56
C LEU A 15 -4.02 1.16 3.06
N LEU A 16 -4.18 0.84 4.34
CA LEU A 16 -5.50 0.82 4.97
C LEU A 16 -6.16 2.20 4.88
N LEU A 17 -5.44 3.27 5.20
CA LEU A 17 -5.95 4.63 5.08
C LEU A 17 -6.23 5.04 3.63
N LEU A 18 -5.44 4.57 2.67
CA LEU A 18 -5.63 4.83 1.24
C LEU A 18 -7.03 4.36 0.77
N ILE A 19 -7.37 3.09 1.00
CA ILE A 19 -8.66 2.50 0.58
C ILE A 19 -9.86 3.02 1.38
N GLY A 20 -9.62 3.84 2.41
CA GLY A 20 -10.67 4.48 3.20
C GLY A 20 -11.01 5.88 2.70
N LYS A 21 -10.29 6.42 1.71
CA LYS A 21 -10.36 7.85 1.36
C LYS A 21 -11.64 8.29 0.69
N ASP A 22 -12.26 7.39 -0.05
CA ASP A 22 -13.52 7.59 -0.74
C ASP A 22 -14.73 7.11 0.09
N PHE A 23 -14.48 6.58 1.31
CA PHE A 23 -15.45 5.96 2.21
C PHE A 23 -16.13 4.69 1.66
N VAL A 24 -15.59 4.06 0.62
CA VAL A 24 -16.16 2.85 0.01
C VAL A 24 -15.05 1.83 -0.23
N ILE A 25 -15.02 0.77 0.58
CA ILE A 25 -14.02 -0.30 0.41
C ILE A 25 -14.62 -1.40 -0.48
N SER A 26 -14.08 -1.56 -1.68
CA SER A 26 -14.45 -2.63 -2.61
C SER A 26 -14.00 -4.02 -2.14
N LYS A 27 -14.48 -5.08 -2.81
CA LYS A 27 -14.05 -6.46 -2.49
C LYS A 27 -12.62 -6.72 -2.93
N GLU A 28 -12.25 -6.13 -4.06
CA GLU A 28 -10.95 -6.22 -4.71
C GLU A 28 -9.87 -5.60 -3.82
N GLU A 29 -10.07 -4.37 -3.35
CA GLU A 29 -9.17 -3.69 -2.41
C GLU A 29 -9.05 -4.46 -1.09
N ARG A 30 -10.19 -4.90 -0.53
CA ARG A 30 -10.21 -5.70 0.69
C ARG A 30 -9.40 -6.98 0.52
N SER A 31 -9.49 -7.65 -0.63
CA SER A 31 -8.72 -8.88 -0.91
C SER A 31 -7.23 -8.58 -1.01
N LEU A 32 -6.85 -7.55 -1.77
CA LEU A 32 -5.46 -7.19 -1.98
C LEU A 32 -4.79 -6.73 -0.68
N LEU A 33 -5.48 -5.90 0.11
CA LEU A 33 -4.98 -5.44 1.41
C LEU A 33 -4.82 -6.59 2.41
N LYS A 34 -5.69 -7.61 2.36
CA LYS A 34 -5.50 -8.83 3.17
C LYS A 34 -4.24 -9.59 2.79
N ASN A 35 -3.98 -9.74 1.49
CA ASN A 35 -2.79 -10.41 1.02
C ASN A 35 -1.53 -9.64 1.45
N ILE A 36 -1.54 -8.31 1.33
CA ILE A 36 -0.47 -7.44 1.83
C ILE A 36 -0.26 -7.61 3.34
N GLY A 37 -1.32 -7.57 4.14
CA GLY A 37 -1.24 -7.72 5.59
C GLY A 37 -0.62 -9.07 6.00
N LYS A 38 -1.01 -10.16 5.33
CA LYS A 38 -0.42 -11.49 5.52
C LYS A 38 1.06 -11.52 5.17
N THR A 39 1.44 -10.94 4.03
CA THR A 39 2.85 -10.85 3.58
C THR A 39 3.71 -10.06 4.58
N LEU A 40 3.15 -9.04 5.24
CA LEU A 40 3.83 -8.28 6.29
C LEU A 40 3.94 -9.04 7.63
N GLY A 41 3.21 -10.16 7.78
CA GLY A 41 3.22 -11.02 8.96
C GLY A 41 2.15 -10.68 10.00
N PHE A 42 1.11 -9.92 9.65
CA PHE A 42 0.00 -9.62 10.56
C PHE A 42 -0.97 -10.80 10.68
N GLU A 43 -1.61 -10.91 11.84
CA GLU A 43 -2.63 -11.93 12.07
C GLU A 43 -3.90 -11.64 11.24
N ASN A 44 -4.50 -12.67 10.65
CA ASN A 44 -5.72 -12.53 9.85
C ASN A 44 -6.84 -11.78 10.59
N LYS A 45 -7.06 -12.09 11.87
CA LYS A 45 -8.10 -11.43 12.66
C LYS A 45 -7.84 -9.93 12.78
N PHE A 46 -6.61 -9.55 13.10
CA PHE A 46 -6.21 -8.14 13.16
C PHE A 46 -6.45 -7.42 11.83
N ILE A 47 -6.10 -8.05 10.70
CA ILE A 47 -6.30 -7.47 9.37
C ILE A 47 -7.80 -7.24 9.09
N GLU A 48 -8.64 -8.26 9.31
CA GLU A 48 -10.09 -8.17 9.08
C GLU A 48 -10.74 -7.10 9.97
N ASP A 49 -10.38 -7.09 11.25
CA ASP A 49 -10.89 -6.11 12.22
C ASP A 49 -10.45 -4.70 11.82
N SER A 50 -9.21 -4.52 11.34
CA SER A 50 -8.71 -3.22 10.89
C SER A 50 -9.46 -2.68 9.69
N ILE A 51 -9.73 -3.53 8.69
CA ILE A 51 -10.48 -3.13 7.48
C ILE A 51 -11.94 -2.85 7.82
N THR A 52 -12.55 -3.68 8.66
CA THR A 52 -13.97 -3.56 9.01
C THR A 52 -14.25 -2.33 9.85
N ASN A 53 -13.37 -2.00 10.79
CA ASN A 53 -13.55 -0.86 11.68
C ASN A 53 -12.96 0.44 11.12
N LEU A 54 -12.34 0.43 9.93
CA LEU A 54 -11.64 1.59 9.37
C LEU A 54 -12.51 2.84 9.32
N LEU A 55 -13.70 2.73 8.71
CA LEU A 55 -14.60 3.86 8.48
C LEU A 55 -15.30 4.36 9.76
N GLU A 56 -15.36 3.52 10.79
CA GLU A 56 -15.98 3.85 12.08
C GLU A 56 -14.96 4.40 13.10
N ASN A 57 -13.67 4.24 12.84
CA ASN A 57 -12.63 4.57 13.80
C ASN A 57 -12.17 6.04 13.67
N GLN A 58 -12.87 6.91 14.39
CA GLN A 58 -12.57 8.34 14.53
C GLN A 58 -11.20 8.67 15.15
N TYR A 59 -10.46 7.68 15.68
CA TYR A 59 -9.17 7.90 16.34
C TYR A 59 -7.98 7.61 15.43
N ILE A 60 -8.20 7.22 14.16
CA ILE A 60 -7.10 6.97 13.24
C ILE A 60 -6.48 8.30 12.81
N ILE A 61 -5.19 8.45 13.08
CA ILE A 61 -4.40 9.59 12.59
C ILE A 61 -4.25 9.45 11.08
N ASP A 62 -4.90 10.36 10.36
CA ASP A 62 -5.00 10.39 8.90
C ASP A 62 -3.81 11.09 8.24
N GLU A 63 -2.61 10.52 8.45
CA GLU A 63 -1.36 11.03 7.89
C GLU A 63 -0.65 9.95 7.06
N PRO A 64 -0.10 10.29 5.88
CA PRO A 64 0.68 9.35 5.10
C PRO A 64 1.95 8.91 5.83
N PRO A 65 2.36 7.64 5.68
CA PRO A 65 3.54 7.13 6.36
C PRO A 65 4.82 7.75 5.80
N GLU A 66 5.72 8.17 6.69
CA GLU A 66 7.13 8.35 6.38
C GLU A 66 7.88 7.04 6.64
N PHE A 67 8.66 6.58 5.65
CA PHE A 67 9.45 5.36 5.75
C PHE A 67 10.90 5.65 6.06
N SER A 68 11.56 4.71 6.75
CA SER A 68 12.98 4.81 7.06
C SER A 68 13.89 4.85 5.81
N ASN A 69 13.40 4.33 4.68
CA ASN A 69 14.15 4.21 3.44
C ASN A 69 13.26 4.54 2.24
N LYS A 70 13.81 5.36 1.32
CA LYS A 70 13.15 5.74 0.07
C LYS A 70 12.75 4.56 -0.81
N GLU A 71 13.47 3.45 -0.75
CA GLU A 71 13.13 2.26 -1.55
C GLU A 71 11.86 1.59 -1.03
N ILE A 72 11.65 1.54 0.30
CA ILE A 72 10.38 1.09 0.91
C ILE A 72 9.27 2.02 0.45
N ALA A 73 9.49 3.34 0.52
CA ALA A 73 8.52 4.32 0.07
C ALA A 73 8.13 4.13 -1.40
N LYS A 74 9.09 3.87 -2.30
CA LYS A 74 8.79 3.61 -3.71
C LYS A 74 7.94 2.35 -3.91
N ILE A 75 8.28 1.27 -3.20
CA ILE A 75 7.52 0.01 -3.22
C ILE A 75 6.10 0.26 -2.72
N PHE A 76 5.96 0.93 -1.58
CA PHE A 76 4.68 1.36 -1.03
C PHE A 76 3.85 2.15 -2.03
N ILE A 77 4.43 3.14 -2.71
CA ILE A 77 3.69 3.96 -3.69
C ILE A 77 3.24 3.12 -4.89
N LYS A 78 4.08 2.22 -5.41
CA LYS A 78 3.70 1.34 -6.53
C LYS A 78 2.55 0.41 -6.15
N ASP A 79 2.62 -0.21 -4.99
CA ASP A 79 1.58 -1.12 -4.51
C ASP A 79 0.31 -0.35 -4.11
N GLY A 80 0.45 0.87 -3.60
CA GLY A 80 -0.67 1.78 -3.37
C GLY A 80 -1.38 2.18 -4.66
N ILE A 81 -0.66 2.49 -5.74
CA ILE A 81 -1.28 2.72 -7.06
C ILE A 81 -2.02 1.47 -7.54
N LYS A 82 -1.44 0.27 -7.39
CA LYS A 82 -2.10 -0.99 -7.77
C LYS A 82 -3.36 -1.24 -6.94
N LEU A 83 -3.32 -0.92 -5.65
CA LEU A 83 -4.45 -1.05 -4.74
C LEU A 83 -5.60 -0.11 -5.13
N ALA A 84 -5.30 1.18 -5.30
CA ALA A 84 -6.26 2.23 -5.64
C ALA A 84 -6.78 2.18 -7.09
N ILE A 85 -6.40 1.17 -7.89
CA ILE A 85 -6.99 0.93 -9.22
C ILE A 85 -7.56 -0.49 -9.32
N SER A 86 -7.58 -1.23 -8.23
CA SER A 86 -7.92 -2.66 -8.23
C SER A 86 -9.38 -2.92 -8.56
N ASP A 87 -10.25 -1.95 -8.28
CA ASP A 87 -11.66 -1.90 -8.66
C ASP A 87 -11.91 -1.20 -10.02
N LYS A 88 -10.82 -0.80 -10.71
CA LYS A 88 -10.78 -0.09 -12.00
C LYS A 88 -11.17 1.38 -11.95
N GLU A 89 -11.32 1.97 -10.77
CA GLU A 89 -11.53 3.40 -10.60
C GLU A 89 -10.43 3.96 -9.69
N LEU A 90 -9.82 5.08 -10.08
CA LEU A 90 -8.90 5.80 -9.19
C LEU A 90 -9.61 7.03 -8.67
N HIS A 91 -9.98 7.05 -7.40
CA HIS A 91 -10.70 8.18 -6.84
C HIS A 91 -9.75 9.39 -6.63
N PRO A 92 -10.23 10.63 -6.79
CA PRO A 92 -9.41 11.82 -6.58
C PRO A 92 -8.78 11.90 -5.18
N PHE A 93 -9.49 11.45 -4.14
CA PHE A 93 -9.00 11.49 -2.76
C PHE A 93 -7.85 10.49 -2.51
N GLU A 94 -7.89 9.33 -3.16
CA GLU A 94 -6.81 8.34 -3.14
C GLU A 94 -5.57 8.85 -3.89
N LEU A 95 -5.79 9.48 -5.05
CA LEU A 95 -4.72 10.09 -5.82
C LEU A 95 -4.02 11.20 -5.02
N GLU A 96 -4.77 12.07 -4.34
CA GLU A 96 -4.20 13.10 -3.47
C GLU A 96 -3.46 12.48 -2.27
N TRP A 97 -3.97 11.40 -1.68
CA TRP A 97 -3.26 10.66 -0.64
C TRP A 97 -1.91 10.12 -1.10
N LEU A 98 -1.86 9.50 -2.29
CA LEU A 98 -0.62 8.98 -2.88
C LEU A 98 0.37 10.10 -3.19
N LYS A 99 -0.10 11.26 -3.70
CA LYS A 99 0.75 12.43 -3.91
C LYS A 99 1.35 12.95 -2.62
N GLU A 100 0.58 12.97 -1.54
CA GLU A 100 1.06 13.41 -0.24
C GLU A 100 2.08 12.42 0.35
N ALA A 101 1.84 11.11 0.20
CA ALA A 101 2.82 10.09 0.57
C ALA A 101 4.15 10.25 -0.22
N VAL A 102 4.09 10.57 -1.51
CA VAL A 102 5.26 10.91 -2.34
C VAL A 102 6.00 12.13 -1.78
N ARG A 103 5.26 13.17 -1.37
CA ARG A 103 5.80 14.41 -0.81
C ARG A 103 6.53 14.17 0.51
N VAL A 104 5.87 13.52 1.48
CA VAL A 104 6.44 13.21 2.81
C VAL A 104 7.71 12.38 2.69
N ASN A 105 7.76 11.43 1.75
CA ASN A 105 8.93 10.58 1.53
C ASN A 105 10.01 11.20 0.62
N ASN A 106 9.90 12.49 0.29
CA ASN A 106 10.86 13.22 -0.54
C ASN A 106 11.15 12.52 -1.88
N LEU A 107 10.10 12.00 -2.51
CA LEU A 107 10.12 11.41 -3.86
C LEU A 107 9.77 12.46 -4.92
N LYS A 108 10.24 12.26 -6.15
CA LYS A 108 10.06 13.25 -7.22
C LYS A 108 8.64 13.13 -7.82
N PRO A 109 7.88 14.23 -7.98
CA PRO A 109 6.57 14.19 -8.62
C PRO A 109 6.59 13.59 -10.04
N LYS A 110 7.63 13.91 -10.83
CA LYS A 110 7.82 13.32 -12.17
C LYS A 110 7.98 11.80 -12.15
N TRP A 111 8.62 11.27 -11.12
CA TRP A 111 8.75 9.82 -10.96
C TRP A 111 7.38 9.21 -10.66
N PHE A 112 6.60 9.81 -9.76
CA PHE A 112 5.24 9.36 -9.45
C PHE A 112 4.34 9.33 -10.69
N SER A 113 4.30 10.42 -11.47
CA SER A 113 3.50 10.47 -12.71
C SER A 113 3.88 9.35 -13.68
N SER A 114 5.19 9.08 -13.85
CA SER A 114 5.66 8.00 -14.70
C SER A 114 5.24 6.62 -14.19
N GLN A 115 5.25 6.38 -12.87
CA GLN A 115 4.78 5.12 -12.30
C GLN A 115 3.27 4.95 -12.47
N LEU A 116 2.50 6.00 -12.19
CA LEU A 116 1.05 6.00 -12.33
C LEU A 116 0.65 5.67 -13.78
N GLU A 117 1.21 6.38 -14.76
CA GLU A 117 0.93 6.11 -16.18
C GLU A 117 1.32 4.69 -16.59
N SER A 118 2.48 4.20 -16.14
CA SER A 118 2.95 2.86 -16.47
C SER A 118 2.02 1.78 -15.91
N ILE A 119 1.64 1.90 -14.64
CA ILE A 119 0.82 0.89 -13.94
C ILE A 119 -0.62 0.89 -14.47
N VAL A 120 -1.21 2.06 -14.71
CA VAL A 120 -2.57 2.17 -15.26
C VAL A 120 -2.64 1.60 -16.69
N LYS A 121 -1.60 1.81 -17.51
CA LYS A 121 -1.53 1.18 -18.85
C LYS A 121 -1.41 -0.34 -18.77
N SER A 122 -0.67 -0.88 -17.81
CA SER A 122 -0.49 -2.34 -17.67
C SER A 122 -1.66 -3.04 -16.99
N SER A 123 -2.36 -2.39 -16.05
CA SER A 123 -3.50 -2.98 -15.33
C SER A 123 -4.71 -3.25 -16.22
N THR A 124 -4.75 -2.64 -17.41
CA THR A 124 -5.76 -2.95 -18.43
C THR A 124 -5.58 -4.37 -19.01
N ILE A 125 -4.45 -5.05 -18.72
CA ILE A 125 -4.01 -6.26 -19.42
C ILE A 125 -3.93 -7.51 -18.49
N GLU A 126 -3.77 -7.39 -17.16
CA GLU A 126 -3.55 -8.54 -16.25
C GLU A 126 -4.13 -8.42 -14.82
N ASN A 127 -4.17 -9.56 -14.11
CA ASN A 127 -4.68 -9.77 -12.75
C ASN A 127 -3.70 -9.20 -11.68
N LEU A 128 -4.12 -8.19 -10.90
CA LEU A 128 -3.22 -7.36 -10.08
C LEU A 128 -2.56 -8.06 -8.89
N ASP A 129 -3.18 -9.11 -8.34
CA ASP A 129 -2.76 -9.77 -7.09
C ASP A 129 -1.36 -10.40 -7.18
N SER A 130 -1.01 -10.94 -8.36
CA SER A 130 0.29 -11.58 -8.62
C SER A 130 1.45 -10.58 -8.80
N SER A 131 1.17 -9.28 -8.81
CA SER A 131 2.12 -8.24 -9.25
C SER A 131 2.68 -7.36 -8.14
N LEU A 132 2.26 -7.53 -6.88
CA LEU A 132 2.69 -6.66 -5.77
C LEU A 132 4.22 -6.69 -5.57
N GLU A 133 4.84 -5.51 -5.53
CA GLU A 133 6.29 -5.36 -5.37
C GLU A 133 6.75 -5.80 -3.98
N LEU A 134 5.89 -5.66 -2.97
CA LEU A 134 6.11 -6.11 -1.60
C LEU A 134 6.51 -7.59 -1.53
N ASN A 135 5.92 -8.44 -2.38
CA ASN A 135 6.24 -9.87 -2.39
C ASN A 135 7.71 -10.12 -2.71
N ASN A 136 8.31 -9.30 -3.59
CA ASN A 136 9.72 -9.39 -3.92
C ASN A 136 10.61 -8.97 -2.74
N LEU A 137 10.20 -7.92 -2.01
CA LEU A 137 10.95 -7.38 -0.87
C LEU A 137 11.01 -8.36 0.32
N VAL A 138 9.89 -9.02 0.64
CA VAL A 138 9.81 -9.95 1.77
C VAL A 138 10.51 -11.27 1.46
N ASN A 139 10.45 -11.74 0.21
CA ASN A 139 11.15 -12.95 -0.20
C ASN A 139 12.68 -12.79 -0.11
N ASP A 140 13.24 -11.63 -0.50
CA ASP A 140 14.68 -11.37 -0.38
C ASP A 140 15.18 -11.26 1.07
N SER A 141 14.32 -10.81 1.99
CA SER A 141 14.67 -10.65 3.41
C SER A 141 14.60 -11.96 4.20
N SER A 142 13.94 -13.00 3.66
CA SER A 142 13.94 -14.35 4.24
C SER A 142 15.27 -15.11 4.09
N LEU A 143 16.24 -14.58 3.33
CA LEU A 143 17.57 -15.17 3.17
C LEU A 143 18.58 -14.81 4.28
N HIS A 144 18.27 -13.92 5.22
CA HIS A 144 19.25 -13.44 6.23
C HIS A 144 18.74 -13.49 7.68
N GLY A 145 17.97 -14.52 8.02
CA GLY A 145 17.37 -14.65 9.36
C GLY A 145 17.28 -16.07 9.91
N ILE A 146 18.22 -16.96 9.60
CA ILE A 146 18.44 -18.18 10.39
C ILE A 146 19.95 -18.42 10.50
N LYS A 147 20.51 -18.04 11.65
CA LYS A 147 21.53 -18.80 12.40
C LYS A 147 21.53 -18.32 13.84
#